data_AF-A0A7V5VMT7-F1
#
_entry.id   AF-A0A7V5VMT7-F1
#
_cell.length_a   1.000
_cell.length_b   1.000
_cell.length_c   1.000
_cell.angle_alpha   90.00
_cell.angle_beta   90.00
_cell.angle_gamma   90.00
#
_symmetry.space_group_name_H-M   'P 1'
#
loop_
_entity.id
_entity.type
_entity.pdbx_description
1 polymer ?
#
loop_
_entity_poly.entity_id
_entity_poly.type
_entity_poly.pdbx_seq_one_letter_code
_entity_poly.pdbx_strand_id
1 'polypeptide(L)'
;MGYLNGAHTPPTQEKSWLDQALTFISTAAHWLGQWIVGLVNSLIPALIAEDLIDPIGYLALLTIVIVLIGIFEALRKAMYWIVGLGWLLIVVRIVIDKFS
;
A
#
# COMPACT_ATOMS: atom_id res chain seq x y z
N MET A 1 38.30 -37.68 -29.75
CA MET A 1 37.08 -36.84 -29.79
C MET A 1 36.28 -37.11 -28.53
N GLY A 2 36.10 -36.12 -27.65
CA GLY A 2 35.37 -36.32 -26.39
C GLY A 2 35.46 -35.12 -25.45
N TYR A 3 34.98 -33.96 -25.88
CA TYR A 3 34.77 -32.80 -25.01
C TYR A 3 33.44 -32.98 -24.26
N LEU A 4 33.45 -33.64 -23.11
CA LEU A 4 32.29 -33.64 -22.21
C LEU A 4 32.44 -32.45 -21.27
N ASN A 5 32.02 -31.28 -21.78
CA ASN A 5 31.80 -30.09 -20.96
C ASN A 5 30.71 -30.43 -19.95
N GLY A 6 31.08 -30.50 -18.67
CA GLY A 6 30.13 -30.53 -17.57
C GLY A 6 29.31 -29.24 -17.63
N ALA A 7 28.06 -29.37 -18.05
CA ALA A 7 27.10 -28.28 -17.99
C ALA A 7 26.86 -27.96 -16.51
N HIS A 8 27.61 -27.00 -15.97
CA HIS A 8 27.17 -26.24 -14.82
C HIS A 8 25.98 -25.41 -15.28
N THR A 9 24.79 -26.01 -15.30
CA THR A 9 23.56 -25.23 -15.35
C THR A 9 23.59 -24.37 -14.08
N PRO A 10 23.62 -23.03 -14.18
CA PRO A 10 23.49 -22.19 -12.99
C PRO A 10 22.23 -22.67 -12.25
N PRO A 11 22.27 -22.77 -10.91
CA PRO A 11 21.07 -23.14 -10.16
C PRO A 11 19.96 -22.21 -10.65
N THR A 12 18.85 -22.80 -11.11
CA THR A 12 17.63 -22.06 -11.39
C THR A 12 17.22 -21.41 -10.09
N GLN A 13 17.63 -20.17 -9.91
CA GLN A 13 17.26 -19.35 -8.77
C GLN A 13 15.76 -19.16 -8.90
N GLU A 14 15.00 -20.00 -8.21
CA GLU A 14 13.56 -19.84 -8.10
C GLU A 14 13.35 -18.43 -7.57
N LYS A 15 12.77 -17.56 -8.42
CA LYS A 15 12.50 -16.18 -8.06
C LYS A 15 11.61 -16.22 -6.84
N SER A 16 12.17 -15.87 -5.68
CA SER A 16 11.44 -15.95 -4.42
C SER A 16 10.30 -14.95 -4.47
N TRP A 17 9.15 -15.33 -3.91
CA TRP A 17 8.02 -14.41 -3.78
C TRP A 17 8.41 -13.10 -3.06
N LEU A 18 9.42 -13.18 -2.18
CA LEU A 18 10.06 -12.03 -1.54
C LEU A 18 10.72 -11.12 -2.57
N ASP A 19 11.55 -11.66 -3.46
CA ASP A 19 12.23 -10.86 -4.49
C ASP A 19 11.22 -10.17 -5.39
N GLN A 20 10.11 -10.84 -5.70
CA GLN A 20 9.01 -10.26 -6.46
C GLN A 20 8.30 -9.13 -5.70
N ALA A 21 8.03 -9.30 -4.41
CA ALA A 21 7.44 -8.26 -3.56
C ALA A 21 8.37 -7.05 -3.41
N LEU A 22 9.67 -7.27 -3.16
CA LEU A 22 10.66 -6.20 -3.08
C LEU A 22 10.78 -5.45 -4.40
N THR A 23 10.79 -6.17 -5.52
CA THR A 23 10.82 -5.56 -6.87
C THR A 23 9.58 -4.70 -7.11
N PHE A 24 8.41 -5.17 -6.69
CA PHE A 24 7.18 -4.39 -6.81
C PHE A 24 7.25 -3.11 -5.98
N ILE A 25 7.68 -3.22 -4.72
CA ILE A 25 7.82 -2.07 -3.81
C ILE A 25 8.82 -1.07 -4.36
N SER A 26 9.99 -1.52 -4.84
CA SER A 26 11.01 -0.62 -5.39
C SER A 26 10.54 0.08 -6.66
N THR A 27 9.85 -0.65 -7.55
CA THR A 27 9.26 -0.07 -8.78
C THR A 27 8.18 0.95 -8.45
N ALA A 28 7.29 0.63 -7.51
CA ALA A 28 6.22 1.54 -7.08
C ALA A 28 6.79 2.80 -6.42
N ALA A 29 7.77 2.64 -5.53
CA ALA A 29 8.45 3.75 -4.88
C ALA A 29 9.13 4.65 -5.92
N HIS A 30 9.94 4.08 -6.82
CA HIS A 30 10.63 4.84 -7.86
C HIS A 30 9.65 5.63 -8.73
N TRP A 31 8.56 5.00 -9.17
CA TRP A 31 7.54 5.65 -10.01
C TRP A 31 6.82 6.79 -9.29
N LEU A 32 6.45 6.58 -8.02
CA LEU A 32 5.87 7.64 -7.17
C LEU A 32 6.85 8.79 -6.97
N GLY A 33 8.13 8.47 -6.74
CA GLY A 33 9.21 9.44 -6.62
C GLY A 33 9.35 10.30 -7.86
N GLN A 34 9.43 9.68 -9.04
CA GLN A 34 9.51 10.39 -10.32
C GLN A 34 8.31 11.29 -10.54
N TRP A 35 7.11 10.81 -10.25
CA TRP A 35 5.89 11.57 -10.42
C TRP A 35 5.86 12.81 -9.51
N ILE A 36 6.18 12.64 -8.22
CA ILE A 36 6.21 13.74 -7.25
C ILE A 36 7.31 14.75 -7.59
N VAL A 37 8.52 14.29 -7.87
CA VAL A 37 9.65 15.16 -8.25
C VAL A 37 9.32 15.91 -9.55
N GLY A 38 8.72 15.25 -10.53
CA GLY A 38 8.26 15.87 -11.77
C GLY A 38 7.22 16.96 -11.54
N LEU A 39 6.23 16.70 -10.68
CA LEU A 39 5.24 17.70 -10.27
C LEU A 39 5.88 18.90 -9.58
N VAL A 40 6.80 18.67 -8.63
CA VAL A 40 7.45 19.76 -7.89
C VAL A 40 8.35 20.59 -8.82
N ASN A 41 9.14 19.94 -9.67
CA ASN A 41 10.00 20.63 -10.64
C ASN A 41 9.20 21.40 -11.69
N SER A 42 7.95 20.98 -11.99
CA SER A 42 7.04 21.74 -12.84
C SER A 42 6.53 23.03 -12.17
N LEU A 43 6.46 23.07 -10.84
CA LEU A 43 6.02 24.26 -10.09
C LEU A 43 7.20 25.19 -9.79
N ILE A 44 8.36 24.62 -9.46
CA ILE A 44 9.58 25.37 -9.17
C ILE A 44 10.76 24.68 -9.85
N PRO A 45 11.24 25.19 -10.99
CA PRO A 45 12.34 24.58 -11.72
C PRO A 45 13.62 24.59 -10.87
N ALA A 46 14.32 23.45 -10.84
CA ALA A 46 15.63 23.23 -10.23
C ALA A 46 15.70 23.07 -8.69
N LEU A 47 14.61 22.65 -8.03
CA LEU A 47 14.61 22.48 -6.56
C LEU A 47 15.02 21.08 -6.08
N ILE A 48 14.72 20.03 -6.85
CA ILE A 48 14.94 18.65 -6.40
C ILE A 48 15.88 17.91 -7.36
N ALA A 49 16.98 17.43 -6.80
CA ALA A 49 17.96 16.59 -7.49
C ALA A 49 17.42 15.17 -7.72
N GLU A 50 17.85 14.53 -8.80
CA GLU A 50 17.35 13.21 -9.22
C GLU A 50 17.69 12.08 -8.22
N ASP A 51 18.75 12.24 -7.44
CA ASP A 51 19.12 11.31 -6.36
C ASP A 51 18.08 11.23 -5.24
N LEU A 52 17.20 12.24 -5.14
CA LEU A 52 16.11 12.30 -4.18
C LEU A 52 14.84 11.59 -4.64
N ILE A 53 14.77 11.12 -5.89
CA ILE A 53 13.61 10.41 -6.45
C ILE A 53 13.27 9.18 -5.60
N ASP A 54 14.24 8.31 -5.34
CA ASP A 54 13.99 7.07 -4.58
C ASP A 54 13.57 7.35 -3.13
N PRO A 55 14.30 8.18 -2.34
CA PRO A 55 13.89 8.54 -0.98
C PRO A 55 12.48 9.14 -0.90
N ILE A 56 12.15 10.08 -1.80
CA ILE A 56 10.81 10.70 -1.86
C ILE A 56 9.76 9.64 -2.20
N GLY A 57 10.08 8.76 -3.15
CA GLY A 57 9.23 7.65 -3.57
C GLY A 57 8.87 6.70 -2.43
N TYR A 58 9.85 6.27 -1.64
CA TYR A 58 9.61 5.42 -0.46
C TYR A 58 8.80 6.14 0.62
N LEU A 59 9.07 7.43 0.86
CA LEU A 59 8.30 8.23 1.82
C LEU A 59 6.83 8.37 1.39
N ALA A 60 6.59 8.61 0.11
CA ALA A 60 5.25 8.70 -0.45
C ALA A 60 4.51 7.36 -0.35
N LEU A 61 5.17 6.26 -0.72
CA LEU A 61 4.61 4.92 -0.62
C LEU A 61 4.21 4.59 0.83
N LEU A 62 5.09 4.86 1.79
CA LEU A 62 4.83 4.65 3.21
C LEU A 62 3.66 5.51 3.71
N THR A 63 3.60 6.76 3.26
CA THR A 63 2.49 7.67 3.60
C THR A 63 1.16 7.13 3.08
N ILE A 64 1.11 6.64 1.84
CA ILE A 64 -0.09 6.01 1.26
C ILE A 64 -0.53 4.80 2.10
N VAL A 65 0.41 3.95 2.50
CA VAL A 65 0.11 2.76 3.34
C VAL A 65 -0.49 3.18 4.68
N ILE A 66 0.10 4.18 5.35
CA ILE A 66 -0.42 4.69 6.63
C ILE A 66 -1.83 5.26 6.45
N VAL A 67 -2.05 6.09 5.43
CA VAL A 67 -3.37 6.67 5.14
C VAL A 67 -4.40 5.58 4.88
N LEU A 68 -4.04 4.55 4.10
CA LEU A 68 -4.93 3.43 3.80
C LEU A 68 -5.32 2.66 5.07
N ILE A 69 -4.35 2.38 5.94
CA ILE A 69 -4.61 1.72 7.24
C ILE A 69 -5.53 2.60 8.10
N GLY A 70 -5.26 3.90 8.18
CA GLY A 70 -6.07 4.83 8.97
C GLY A 70 -7.52 4.92 8.48
N ILE A 71 -7.74 4.93 7.16
CA ILE A 71 -9.08 4.88 6.57
C ILE A 71 -9.77 3.57 6.94
N PHE A 72 -9.08 2.44 6.82
CA PHE A 72 -9.65 1.13 7.16
C PHE A 72 -10.06 1.04 8.64
N GLU A 73 -9.25 1.60 9.54
CA GLU A 73 -9.58 1.67 10.97
C GLU A 73 -10.81 2.54 11.23
N ALA A 74 -10.93 3.68 10.55
CA ALA A 74 -12.11 4.54 10.63
C ALA A 74 -13.37 3.80 10.14
N LEU A 75 -13.30 3.06 9.04
CA LEU A 75 -14.41 2.23 8.56
C LEU A 75 -14.82 1.18 9.59
N ARG A 76 -13.85 0.50 10.20
CA ARG A 76 -14.11 -0.50 11.25
C ARG A 76 -14.81 0.13 12.44
N LYS A 77 -14.38 1.31 12.87
CA LYS A 77 -15.02 2.04 13.98
C LYS A 77 -16.45 2.48 13.63
N ALA A 78 -16.68 2.94 12.41
CA ALA A 78 -18.01 3.30 11.92
C ALA A 78 -18.96 2.09 11.91
N MET A 79 -18.48 0.90 11.52
CA MET A 79 -19.27 -0.33 11.52
C MET A 79 -19.83 -0.64 12.91
N TYR A 80 -19.02 -0.56 13.96
CA TYR A 80 -19.49 -0.80 15.33
C TYR A 80 -20.57 0.20 15.75
N TRP A 81 -20.41 1.49 15.38
CA TRP A 81 -21.43 2.50 15.65
C TRP A 81 -22.75 2.21 14.95
N ILE A 82 -22.70 1.85 13.66
CA ILE A 82 -23.89 1.53 12.87
C ILE A 82 -24.62 0.32 13.46
N VAL A 83 -23.88 -0.74 13.79
CA VAL A 83 -24.45 -1.95 14.40
C VAL A 83 -25.05 -1.64 15.77
N GLY A 84 -24.34 -0.87 16.60
CA GLY A 84 -24.82 -0.44 17.91
C GLY A 84 -26.10 0.40 17.81
N LEU A 85 -26.17 1.34 16.85
CA LEU A 85 -27.38 2.11 16.57
C LEU A 85 -28.53 1.21 16.13
N GLY A 86 -28.27 0.25 15.24
CA GLY A 86 -29.26 -0.70 14.77
C GLY A 86 -29.88 -1.49 15.92
N TRP A 87 -29.05 -2.00 16.83
CA TRP A 87 -29.52 -2.68 18.04
C TRP A 87 -30.32 -1.76 18.95
N LEU A 88 -29.86 -0.52 19.17
CA LEU A 88 -30.58 0.45 19.98
C LEU A 88 -31.99 0.73 19.41
N LEU A 89 -32.11 0.91 18.09
CA LEU A 89 -33.40 1.13 17.43
C LEU A 89 -34.34 -0.07 17.59
N ILE A 90 -33.81 -1.30 17.50
CA ILE A 90 -34.60 -2.52 17.75
C ILE A 90 -35.13 -2.53 19.19
N VAL A 91 -34.29 -2.22 20.18
CA VAL A 91 -34.70 -2.16 21.58
C VAL A 91 -35.80 -1.11 21.78
N VAL A 92 -35.63 0.09 21.23
CA VAL A 92 -36.64 1.15 21.28
C VAL A 92 -37.96 0.67 20.70
N ARG A 93 -37.92 0.01 19.54
CA ARG A 93 -39.11 -0.55 18.91
C ARG A 93 -39.84 -1.57 19.80
N ILE A 94 -39.11 -2.51 20.39
CA ILE A 94 -39.68 -3.52 21.29
C ILE A 94 -40.35 -2.87 22.51
N VAL A 95 -39.73 -1.82 23.06
CA VAL A 95 -40.30 -1.09 24.20
C VAL A 95 -41.60 -0.38 23.81
N ILE A 96 -41.60 0.34 22.68
CA ILE A 96 -42.81 1.02 22.18
C ILE A 96 -43.94 0.01 21.91
N ASP A 97 -43.65 -1.09 21.22
CA ASP A 97 -44.63 -2.13 20.91
C ASP A 97 -45.22 -2.79 22.17
N LYS A 98 -44.51 -2.78 23.31
CA LYS A 98 -44.98 -3.33 24.59
C LYS A 98 -45.86 -2.34 25.37
N PHE A 99 -45.63 -1.04 25.22
CA PHE A 99 -46.31 0.02 25.99
C PHE A 99 -47.41 0.73 25.21
N SER A 100 -47.53 0.48 23.89
CA SER A 100 -48.63 0.92 23.03
C SER A 100 -49.73 -0.13 22.91
#